data_AF-A0A6P0SGB3-F1
#
_entry.id   AF-A0A6P0SGB3-F1
#
_cell.length_a   1.000
_cell.length_b   1.000
_cell.length_c   1.000
_cell.angle_alpha   90.00
_cell.angle_beta   90.00
_cell.angle_gamma   90.00
#
_symmetry.space_group_name_H-M   'P 1'
#
loop_
_entity.id
_entity.type
_entity.pdbx_description
1 polymer ?
#
loop_
_entity_poly.entity_id
_entity_poly.type
_entity_poly.pdbx_seq_one_letter_code
_entity_poly.pdbx_strand_id
1 'polypeptide(L)'
;YYTRPWISDEDFDPNRDPHITAQQARAIDSVIDQYNDYIADAVRQARKEGRDWYLFELGGLLDCLAYRRYIEDSDCRPDWWTPYQLPPELEALSPVPDTRFFKSDATGRTSGGFFTLDGIHPTTIGYGIVAQELITLMQQQAGVKFYRKDGRTERDDPVKINFQRLIAIDTLISDPPKSLSSSLKWLDWLDQNLQIFQRLLRKGN
;
A
#
# COMPACT_ATOMS: atom_id res chain seq x y z
N TYR A 1 -6.90 -8.95 -17.56
CA TYR A 1 -5.72 -9.68 -17.07
C TYR A 1 -4.98 -8.80 -16.08
N TYR A 2 -4.16 -9.37 -15.20
CA TYR A 2 -3.17 -8.62 -14.41
C TYR A 2 -1.78 -9.10 -14.81
N THR A 3 -0.89 -8.17 -15.09
CA THR A 3 0.47 -8.44 -15.59
C THR A 3 1.49 -7.65 -14.80
N ARG A 4 2.76 -7.74 -15.20
CA ARG A 4 3.88 -7.04 -14.56
C ARG A 4 3.71 -5.52 -14.65
N PRO A 5 4.12 -4.75 -13.63
CA PRO A 5 3.84 -3.31 -13.55
C PRO A 5 4.49 -2.45 -14.64
N TRP A 6 5.47 -3.00 -15.37
CA TRP A 6 6.17 -2.32 -16.46
C TRP A 6 5.63 -2.64 -17.86
N ILE A 7 4.59 -3.46 -17.96
CA ILE A 7 3.91 -3.75 -19.21
C ILE A 7 2.69 -2.83 -19.25
N SER A 8 2.62 -1.98 -20.29
CA SER A 8 1.47 -1.10 -20.50
C SER A 8 0.24 -1.92 -20.92
N ASP A 9 -0.96 -1.34 -20.78
CA ASP A 9 -2.18 -2.00 -21.22
C ASP A 9 -2.18 -2.15 -22.76
N GLU A 10 -1.51 -1.24 -23.48
CA GLU A 10 -1.35 -1.26 -24.94
C GLU A 10 -0.31 -2.29 -25.44
N ASP A 11 0.77 -2.52 -24.69
CA ASP A 11 1.86 -3.43 -25.08
C ASP A 11 1.63 -4.88 -24.64
N PHE A 12 0.61 -5.12 -23.80
CA PHE A 12 0.32 -6.41 -23.21
C PHE A 12 -0.11 -7.45 -24.26
N ASP A 13 0.60 -8.58 -24.30
CA ASP A 13 0.22 -9.77 -25.08
C ASP A 13 0.04 -10.97 -24.15
N PRO A 14 -1.18 -11.53 -23.98
CA PRO A 14 -1.42 -12.67 -23.11
C PRO A 14 -0.68 -13.94 -23.57
N ASN A 15 -0.21 -14.04 -24.81
CA ASN A 15 0.55 -15.21 -25.28
C ASN A 15 2.03 -15.16 -24.90
N ARG A 16 2.55 -13.97 -24.62
CA ARG A 16 3.99 -13.75 -24.35
C ARG A 16 4.23 -13.34 -22.90
N ASP A 17 3.35 -12.54 -22.34
CA ASP A 17 3.60 -11.85 -21.09
C ASP A 17 3.01 -12.62 -19.90
N PRO A 18 3.80 -12.85 -18.84
CA PRO A 18 3.31 -13.51 -17.63
C PRO A 18 2.15 -12.72 -17.01
N HIS A 19 1.04 -13.40 -16.78
CA HIS A 19 -0.18 -12.76 -16.29
C HIS A 19 -0.99 -13.71 -15.43
N ILE A 20 -1.93 -13.13 -14.68
CA ILE A 20 -3.05 -13.85 -14.08
C ILE A 20 -4.37 -13.37 -14.70
N THR A 21 -5.33 -14.27 -14.78
CA THR A 21 -6.69 -13.99 -15.21
C THR A 21 -7.47 -13.28 -14.11
N ALA A 22 -8.62 -12.68 -14.46
CA ALA A 22 -9.53 -12.12 -13.47
C ALA A 22 -10.02 -13.17 -12.46
N GLN A 23 -10.20 -14.42 -12.88
CA GLN A 23 -10.63 -15.50 -11.98
C GLN A 23 -9.52 -15.86 -10.97
N GLN A 24 -8.26 -15.90 -11.41
CA GLN A 24 -7.13 -16.12 -10.52
C GLN A 24 -6.93 -14.97 -9.54
N ALA A 25 -7.09 -13.72 -9.99
CA ALA A 25 -7.06 -12.55 -9.09
C ALA A 25 -8.17 -12.64 -8.02
N ARG A 26 -9.40 -12.97 -8.40
CA ARG A 26 -10.50 -13.20 -7.45
C ARG A 26 -10.21 -14.34 -6.47
N ALA A 27 -9.54 -15.40 -6.91
CA ALA A 27 -9.14 -16.49 -6.04
C ALA A 27 -8.10 -16.04 -5.00
N ILE A 28 -7.15 -15.17 -5.39
CA ILE A 28 -6.19 -14.57 -4.47
C ILE A 28 -6.91 -13.68 -3.45
N ASP A 29 -7.77 -12.76 -3.93
CA ASP A 29 -8.56 -11.87 -3.07
C ASP A 29 -9.37 -12.69 -2.05
N SER A 30 -10.06 -13.75 -2.50
CA SER A 30 -10.84 -14.61 -1.62
C SER A 30 -10.01 -15.33 -0.55
N VAL A 31 -8.76 -15.70 -0.85
CA VAL A 31 -7.85 -16.31 0.15
C VAL A 31 -7.37 -15.26 1.16
N ILE A 32 -7.11 -14.03 0.71
CA ILE A 32 -6.76 -12.91 1.58
C ILE A 32 -7.93 -12.57 2.52
N ASP A 33 -9.15 -12.51 1.99
CA ASP A 33 -10.38 -12.25 2.78
C ASP A 33 -10.56 -13.31 3.88
N GLN A 34 -10.47 -14.60 3.51
CA GLN A 34 -10.56 -15.68 4.48
C GLN A 34 -9.48 -15.59 5.57
N TYR A 35 -8.25 -15.22 5.21
CA TYR A 35 -7.18 -15.06 6.19
C TYR A 35 -7.43 -13.88 7.13
N ASN A 36 -7.93 -12.75 6.60
CA ASN A 36 -8.32 -11.59 7.40
C ASN A 36 -9.49 -11.90 8.34
N ASP A 37 -10.47 -12.68 7.89
CA ASP A 37 -11.57 -13.16 8.72
C ASP A 37 -11.06 -14.00 9.90
N TYR A 38 -10.10 -14.89 9.67
CA TYR A 38 -9.47 -15.65 10.75
C TYR A 38 -8.76 -14.77 11.78
N ILE A 39 -8.06 -13.71 11.33
CA ILE A 39 -7.43 -12.74 12.23
C ILE A 39 -8.49 -12.02 13.06
N ALA A 40 -9.56 -11.56 12.41
CA ALA A 40 -10.65 -10.85 13.07
C ALA A 40 -11.35 -11.72 14.12
N ASP A 41 -11.59 -12.99 13.80
CA ASP A 41 -12.16 -13.98 14.71
C ASP A 41 -11.25 -14.25 15.90
N ALA A 42 -9.94 -14.40 15.68
CA ALA A 42 -8.96 -14.58 16.75
C ALA A 42 -8.94 -13.38 17.71
N VAL A 43 -8.97 -12.15 17.19
CA VAL A 43 -9.08 -10.94 18.02
C VAL A 43 -10.40 -10.90 18.78
N ARG A 44 -11.52 -11.23 18.13
CA ARG A 44 -12.85 -11.25 18.78
C ARG A 44 -12.89 -12.27 19.93
N GLN A 45 -12.30 -13.45 19.73
CA GLN A 45 -12.23 -14.49 20.75
C GLN A 45 -11.33 -14.06 21.93
N ALA A 46 -10.14 -13.52 21.65
CA ALA A 46 -9.25 -12.97 22.67
C ALA A 46 -9.94 -11.90 23.54
N ARG A 47 -10.76 -11.03 22.93
CA ARG A 47 -11.53 -10.02 23.67
C ARG A 47 -12.62 -10.63 24.55
N LYS A 48 -13.30 -11.69 24.10
CA LYS A 48 -14.26 -12.44 24.94
C LYS A 48 -13.58 -13.07 26.17
N GLU A 49 -12.31 -13.42 26.04
CA GLU A 49 -11.47 -13.94 27.13
C GLU A 49 -10.88 -12.84 28.03
N GLY A 50 -11.26 -11.57 27.81
CA GLY A 50 -10.83 -10.44 28.62
C GLY A 50 -9.48 -9.83 28.22
N ARG A 51 -8.92 -10.18 27.05
CA ARG A 51 -7.71 -9.52 26.53
C ARG A 51 -8.05 -8.21 25.85
N ASP A 52 -7.19 -7.21 26.04
CA ASP A 52 -7.33 -5.87 25.42
C ASP A 52 -6.67 -5.83 24.04
N TRP A 53 -7.17 -6.65 23.11
CA TRP A 53 -6.65 -6.71 21.75
C TRP A 53 -7.44 -5.80 20.81
N TYR A 54 -6.71 -5.06 19.97
CA TYR A 54 -7.27 -4.24 18.90
C TYR A 54 -6.88 -4.82 17.54
N LEU A 55 -7.78 -4.71 16.58
CA LEU A 55 -7.53 -5.03 15.19
C LEU A 55 -7.40 -3.73 14.41
N PHE A 56 -6.27 -3.54 13.74
CA PHE A 56 -6.11 -2.49 12.75
C PHE A 56 -6.54 -3.03 11.39
N GLU A 57 -7.64 -2.50 10.88
CA GLU A 57 -8.22 -2.92 9.60
C GLU A 57 -7.47 -2.19 8.47
N LEU A 58 -6.49 -2.88 7.89
CA LEU A 58 -5.65 -2.35 6.82
C LEU A 58 -6.31 -2.52 5.43
N GLY A 59 -7.15 -3.55 5.25
CA GLY A 59 -7.77 -3.87 3.96
C GLY A 59 -8.72 -2.77 3.50
N GLY A 60 -9.63 -2.37 4.38
CA GLY A 60 -10.54 -1.23 4.22
C GLY A 60 -9.82 0.11 4.09
N LEU A 61 -8.70 0.34 4.80
CA LEU A 61 -7.86 1.52 4.54
C LEU A 61 -7.37 1.54 3.08
N LEU A 62 -6.87 0.41 2.58
CA LEU A 62 -6.39 0.29 1.20
C LEU A 62 -7.55 0.35 0.20
N ASP A 63 -8.73 -0.16 0.52
CA ASP A 63 -9.94 -0.01 -0.29
C ASP A 63 -10.33 1.47 -0.41
N CYS A 64 -10.30 2.26 0.66
CA CYS A 64 -10.54 3.71 0.62
C CYS A 64 -9.56 4.48 -0.30
N LEU A 65 -8.41 3.88 -0.63
CA LEU A 65 -7.40 4.41 -1.55
C LEU A 65 -7.44 3.77 -2.95
N ALA A 66 -8.22 2.70 -3.17
CA ALA A 66 -8.10 1.84 -4.35
C ALA A 66 -8.54 2.54 -5.65
N TYR A 67 -7.56 3.08 -6.38
CA TYR A 67 -7.82 3.94 -7.54
C TYR A 67 -8.63 3.24 -8.63
N ARG A 68 -8.10 2.16 -9.21
CA ARG A 68 -8.74 1.45 -10.33
C ARG A 68 -10.09 0.82 -9.92
N ARG A 69 -10.24 0.41 -8.66
CA ARG A 69 -11.43 -0.31 -8.19
C ARG A 69 -12.59 0.63 -7.85
N TYR A 70 -12.32 1.74 -7.17
CA TYR A 70 -13.38 2.59 -6.62
C TYR A 70 -13.27 4.06 -6.99
N ILE A 71 -12.08 4.59 -7.28
CA ILE A 71 -11.95 6.01 -7.67
C ILE A 71 -12.30 6.19 -9.15
N GLU A 72 -11.71 5.36 -10.02
CA GLU A 72 -11.85 5.39 -11.48
C GLU A 72 -13.21 4.89 -11.95
N ASP A 73 -13.71 3.81 -11.34
CA ASP A 73 -15.00 3.21 -11.65
C ASP A 73 -16.00 3.45 -10.49
N SER A 74 -16.99 4.32 -10.73
CA SER A 74 -18.01 4.63 -9.74
C SER A 74 -19.01 3.51 -9.52
N ASP A 75 -19.22 2.64 -10.52
CA ASP A 75 -20.23 1.57 -10.45
C ASP A 75 -19.77 0.41 -9.56
N CYS A 76 -18.47 0.35 -9.28
CA CYS A 76 -17.88 -0.63 -8.40
C CYS A 76 -17.89 -0.24 -6.91
N ARG A 77 -18.32 0.99 -6.54
CA ARG A 77 -18.27 1.48 -5.15
C ARG A 77 -19.33 0.80 -4.26
N PRO A 78 -18.95 0.17 -3.14
CA PRO A 78 -19.93 -0.33 -2.19
C PRO A 78 -20.46 0.81 -1.30
N ASP A 79 -21.67 0.64 -0.74
CA ASP A 79 -22.36 1.68 0.04
C ASP A 79 -21.60 2.19 1.27
N TRP A 80 -20.72 1.36 1.84
CA TRP A 80 -19.91 1.71 3.00
C TRP A 80 -18.65 2.51 2.65
N TRP A 81 -18.26 2.55 1.37
CA TRP A 81 -16.99 3.12 0.96
C TRP A 81 -17.04 4.64 0.90
N THR A 82 -15.99 5.27 1.41
CA THR A 82 -15.75 6.70 1.26
C THR A 82 -14.29 6.92 0.87
N PRO A 83 -13.98 7.86 -0.02
CA PRO A 83 -12.61 8.12 -0.41
C PRO A 83 -11.79 8.57 0.80
N TYR A 84 -10.56 8.05 0.92
CA TYR A 84 -9.66 8.45 1.98
C TYR A 84 -9.27 9.94 1.83
N GLN A 85 -9.38 10.70 2.92
CA GLN A 85 -8.96 12.10 2.95
C GLN A 85 -7.45 12.20 3.13
N LEU A 86 -6.76 12.61 2.06
CA LEU A 86 -5.31 12.73 2.11
C LEU A 86 -4.86 13.86 3.04
N PRO A 87 -3.72 13.71 3.73
CA PRO A 87 -3.02 14.82 4.35
C PRO A 87 -2.82 15.95 3.32
N PRO A 88 -3.02 17.24 3.71
CA PRO A 88 -2.90 18.37 2.79
C PRO A 88 -1.56 18.42 2.03
N GLU A 89 -0.49 17.94 2.66
CA GLU A 89 0.83 17.83 2.05
C GLU A 89 0.88 16.90 0.84
N LEU A 90 0.14 15.79 0.91
CA LEU A 90 0.09 14.81 -0.17
C LEU A 90 -0.90 15.24 -1.26
N GLU A 91 -2.00 15.88 -0.87
CA GLU A 91 -2.98 16.48 -1.80
C GLU A 91 -2.36 17.62 -2.62
N ALA A 92 -1.41 18.36 -2.05
CA ALA A 92 -0.72 19.46 -2.73
C ALA A 92 0.31 19.00 -3.79
N LEU A 93 0.62 17.71 -3.89
CA LEU A 93 1.54 17.19 -4.90
C LEU A 93 0.87 17.15 -6.29
N SER A 94 1.66 17.32 -7.34
CA SER A 94 1.21 17.23 -8.72
C SER A 94 2.04 16.20 -9.52
N PRO A 95 1.42 15.13 -10.04
CA PRO A 95 0.05 14.70 -9.77
C PRO A 95 -0.15 14.31 -8.30
N VAL A 96 -1.39 14.24 -7.83
CA VAL A 96 -1.71 13.69 -6.50
C VAL A 96 -1.31 12.20 -6.47
N PRO A 97 -0.64 11.69 -5.42
CA PRO A 97 -0.31 10.27 -5.34
C PRO A 97 -1.57 9.41 -5.31
N ASP A 98 -1.49 8.24 -5.93
CA ASP A 98 -2.53 7.22 -5.88
C ASP A 98 -1.94 5.80 -5.89
N THR A 99 -2.80 4.79 -5.95
CA THR A 99 -2.44 3.37 -5.90
C THR A 99 -2.16 2.74 -7.26
N ARG A 100 -2.16 3.52 -8.35
CA ARG A 100 -1.70 3.02 -9.66
C ARG A 100 -0.20 2.74 -9.60
N PHE A 101 0.28 1.96 -10.56
CA PHE A 101 1.72 1.76 -10.69
C PHE A 101 2.44 3.08 -10.90
N PHE A 102 3.61 3.17 -10.29
CA PHE A 102 4.46 4.34 -10.38
C PHE A 102 4.91 4.55 -11.83
N LYS A 103 4.66 5.75 -12.35
CA LYS A 103 5.15 6.19 -13.66
C LYS A 103 5.85 7.54 -13.53
N SER A 104 6.91 7.72 -14.29
CA SER A 104 7.66 8.97 -14.37
C SER A 104 8.31 9.14 -15.73
N ASP A 105 8.57 10.38 -16.10
CA ASP A 105 9.29 10.79 -17.29
C ASP A 105 10.29 11.92 -16.97
N ALA A 106 10.82 12.57 -18.01
CA ALA A 106 11.80 13.65 -17.87
C ALA A 106 11.27 14.86 -17.07
N THR A 107 9.95 15.02 -16.95
CA THR A 107 9.27 16.10 -16.22
C THR A 107 8.97 15.74 -14.76
N GLY A 108 9.10 14.47 -14.39
CA GLY A 108 8.91 13.97 -13.04
C GLY A 108 7.90 12.83 -12.98
N ARG A 109 7.26 12.65 -11.82
CA ARG A 109 6.23 11.64 -11.62
C ARG A 109 4.97 12.00 -12.42
N THR A 110 4.37 11.01 -13.08
CA THR A 110 3.15 11.16 -13.88
C THR A 110 1.96 10.34 -13.36
N SER A 111 2.20 9.32 -12.52
CA SER A 111 1.14 8.51 -11.89
C SER A 111 1.67 7.74 -10.68
N GLY A 112 0.77 7.30 -9.79
CA GLY A 112 1.08 6.43 -8.66
C GLY A 112 1.82 7.15 -7.53
N GLY A 113 2.56 6.39 -6.74
CA GLY A 113 3.44 6.90 -5.67
C GLY A 113 3.01 6.55 -4.25
N PHE A 114 1.91 5.83 -4.04
CA PHE A 114 1.71 5.13 -2.77
C PHE A 114 2.43 3.79 -2.70
N PHE A 115 2.73 3.17 -3.84
CA PHE A 115 3.51 1.93 -3.94
C PHE A 115 4.82 2.15 -4.71
N THR A 116 5.84 1.36 -4.38
CA THR A 116 7.14 1.39 -5.04
C THR A 116 7.07 0.83 -6.47
N LEU A 117 8.21 0.75 -7.17
CA LEU A 117 8.24 0.28 -8.55
C LEU A 117 7.87 -1.21 -8.70
N ASP A 118 7.86 -2.00 -7.62
CA ASP A 118 7.37 -3.37 -7.65
C ASP A 118 5.85 -3.48 -7.62
N GLY A 119 5.15 -2.38 -7.32
CA GLY A 119 3.69 -2.34 -7.26
C GLY A 119 3.06 -3.07 -6.07
N ILE A 120 3.87 -3.49 -5.08
CA ILE A 120 3.41 -4.25 -3.90
C ILE A 120 3.76 -3.49 -2.62
N HIS A 121 5.01 -3.05 -2.47
CA HIS A 121 5.45 -2.41 -1.24
C HIS A 121 5.04 -0.93 -1.22
N PRO A 122 4.56 -0.39 -0.09
CA PRO A 122 4.32 1.04 0.04
C PRO A 122 5.61 1.87 -0.10
N THR A 123 5.47 3.09 -0.63
CA THR A 123 6.52 4.11 -0.54
C THR A 123 6.65 4.65 0.88
N THR A 124 7.60 5.56 1.14
CA THR A 124 7.75 6.17 2.46
C THR A 124 6.51 6.99 2.82
N ILE A 125 5.92 7.71 1.87
CA ILE A 125 4.64 8.41 2.10
C ILE A 125 3.47 7.44 2.29
N GLY A 126 3.47 6.29 1.61
CA GLY A 126 2.47 5.23 1.81
C GLY A 126 2.51 4.62 3.20
N TYR A 127 3.72 4.28 3.69
CA TYR A 127 3.92 3.88 5.09
C TYR A 127 3.53 5.00 6.07
N GLY A 128 3.69 6.26 5.69
CA GLY A 128 3.25 7.41 6.48
C GLY A 128 1.74 7.43 6.73
N ILE A 129 0.93 7.09 5.72
CA ILE A 129 -0.53 6.98 5.85
C ILE A 129 -0.88 5.87 6.86
N VAL A 130 -0.33 4.67 6.66
CA VAL A 130 -0.55 3.53 7.56
C VAL A 130 -0.15 3.85 8.99
N ALA A 131 1.00 4.50 9.18
CA ALA A 131 1.48 4.91 10.49
C ALA A 131 0.55 5.94 11.16
N GLN A 132 0.03 6.91 10.40
CA GLN A 132 -0.90 7.92 10.93
C GLN A 132 -2.21 7.29 11.41
N GLU A 133 -2.77 6.37 10.64
CA GLU A 133 -4.01 5.67 11.01
C GLU A 133 -3.81 4.77 12.23
N LEU A 134 -2.69 4.06 12.29
CA LEU A 134 -2.36 3.24 13.44
C LEU A 134 -2.14 4.09 14.71
N ILE A 135 -1.46 5.24 14.61
CA ILE A 135 -1.30 6.18 15.73
C ILE A 135 -2.67 6.66 16.22
N THR A 136 -3.57 7.00 15.30
CA THR A 136 -4.93 7.47 15.62
C THR A 136 -5.70 6.40 16.39
N LEU A 137 -5.66 5.14 15.92
CA LEU A 137 -6.26 4.00 16.62
C LEU A 137 -5.64 3.83 18.01
N MET A 138 -4.31 3.85 18.12
CA MET A 138 -3.61 3.71 19.40
C MET A 138 -4.02 4.78 20.41
N GLN A 139 -4.10 6.06 20.00
CA GLN A 139 -4.48 7.16 20.89
C GLN A 139 -5.97 7.12 21.26
N GLN A 140 -6.84 6.99 20.26
CA GLN A 140 -8.29 7.22 20.44
C GLN A 140 -9.04 5.99 20.93
N GLN A 141 -8.64 4.80 20.47
CA GLN A 141 -9.35 3.55 20.81
C GLN A 141 -8.65 2.80 21.94
N ALA A 142 -7.32 2.72 21.90
CA ALA A 142 -6.53 1.98 22.89
C ALA A 142 -6.00 2.83 24.06
N GLY A 143 -6.22 4.15 24.05
CA GLY A 143 -5.79 5.06 25.12
C GLY A 143 -4.26 5.11 25.30
N VAL A 144 -3.49 4.75 24.27
CA VAL A 144 -2.03 4.73 24.34
C VAL A 144 -1.48 6.13 24.46
N LYS A 145 -0.70 6.34 25.52
CA LYS A 145 -0.01 7.58 25.80
C LYS A 145 1.30 7.65 25.04
N PHE A 146 1.50 8.74 24.31
CA PHE A 146 2.76 9.03 23.65
C PHE A 146 3.54 10.04 24.48
N TYR A 147 4.85 9.85 24.55
CA TYR A 147 5.74 10.69 25.35
C TYR A 147 6.68 11.50 24.46
N ARG A 148 7.18 12.61 24.99
CA ARG A 148 8.26 13.39 24.36
C ARG A 148 9.56 12.58 24.39
N LYS A 149 10.62 13.13 23.80
CA LYS A 149 11.95 12.49 23.72
C LYS A 149 12.55 12.12 25.08
N ASP A 150 12.09 12.76 26.15
CA ASP A 150 12.51 12.47 27.53
C ASP A 150 11.87 11.20 28.10
N GLY A 151 10.90 10.59 27.41
CA GLY A 151 10.18 9.39 27.83
C GLY A 151 9.31 9.58 29.08
N ARG A 152 9.10 10.82 29.53
CA ARG A 152 8.41 11.13 30.79
C ARG A 152 7.27 12.12 30.60
N THR A 153 7.47 13.12 29.76
CA THR A 153 6.46 14.15 29.51
C THR A 153 5.47 13.62 28.48
N GLU A 154 4.22 13.40 28.89
CA GLU A 154 3.13 12.99 27.99
C GLU A 154 2.91 14.08 26.91
N ARG A 155 2.47 13.64 25.73
CA ARG A 155 2.07 14.53 24.65
C ARG A 155 0.57 14.77 24.72
N ASP A 156 0.19 16.01 24.91
CA ASP A 156 -1.23 16.41 24.95
C ASP A 156 -1.80 16.68 23.55
N ASP A 157 -0.94 17.03 22.59
CA ASP A 157 -1.34 17.24 21.20
C ASP A 157 -1.47 15.92 20.41
N PRO A 158 -2.37 15.85 19.41
CA PRO A 158 -2.43 14.72 18.49
C PRO A 158 -1.06 14.40 17.91
N VAL A 159 -0.68 13.12 17.92
CA VAL A 159 0.59 12.69 17.32
C VAL A 159 0.38 12.61 15.82
N LYS A 160 1.01 13.53 15.09
CA LYS A 160 0.92 13.63 13.64
C LYS A 160 2.23 13.23 12.98
N ILE A 161 2.13 12.46 11.91
CA ILE A 161 3.22 12.20 10.98
C ILE A 161 3.57 13.50 10.26
N ASN A 162 4.87 13.78 10.16
CA ASN A 162 5.37 14.92 9.38
C ASN A 162 5.49 14.51 7.92
N PHE A 163 4.44 14.73 7.13
CA PHE A 163 4.41 14.34 5.73
C PHE A 163 5.37 15.17 4.87
N GLN A 164 5.65 16.44 5.18
CA GLN A 164 6.68 17.21 4.48
C GLN A 164 8.06 16.53 4.57
N ARG A 165 8.40 16.02 5.76
CA ARG A 165 9.64 15.25 5.96
C ARG A 165 9.62 13.96 5.17
N LEU A 166 8.49 13.22 5.18
CA LEU A 166 8.39 11.97 4.44
C LEU A 166 8.51 12.20 2.93
N ILE A 167 7.84 13.21 2.38
CA ILE A 167 7.98 13.63 0.99
C ILE A 167 9.45 13.92 0.65
N ALA A 168 10.15 14.67 1.51
CA ALA A 168 11.54 15.05 1.24
C ALA A 168 12.49 13.84 1.16
N ILE A 169 12.27 12.79 1.98
CA ILE A 169 13.12 11.59 2.01
C ILE A 169 12.67 10.48 1.05
N ASP A 170 11.44 10.56 0.53
CA ASP A 170 10.89 9.59 -0.41
C ASP A 170 11.37 9.91 -1.82
N THR A 171 12.47 9.29 -2.27
CA THR A 171 13.08 9.63 -3.56
C THR A 171 12.19 9.31 -4.76
N LEU A 172 11.24 8.38 -4.65
CA LEU A 172 10.25 8.18 -5.72
C LEU A 172 9.31 9.38 -5.86
N ILE A 173 9.17 10.19 -4.82
CA ILE A 173 8.33 11.39 -4.82
C ILE A 173 9.17 12.65 -5.04
N SER A 174 10.27 12.83 -4.31
CA SER A 174 11.08 14.06 -4.34
C SER A 174 12.06 14.14 -5.50
N ASP A 175 12.54 13.00 -6.01
CA ASP A 175 13.48 12.94 -7.14
C ASP A 175 13.16 11.71 -8.04
N PRO A 176 11.97 11.69 -8.67
CA PRO A 176 11.51 10.54 -9.44
C PRO A 176 12.46 10.23 -10.61
N PRO A 177 12.66 8.94 -10.95
CA PRO A 177 13.55 8.56 -12.04
C PRO A 177 13.07 9.13 -13.38
N LYS A 178 13.96 9.83 -14.10
CA LYS A 178 13.62 10.51 -15.37
C LYS A 178 13.24 9.58 -16.53
N SER A 179 13.59 8.30 -16.41
CA SER A 179 13.14 7.24 -17.29
C SER A 179 13.17 5.92 -16.52
N LEU A 180 12.05 5.20 -16.53
CA LEU A 180 11.99 3.88 -15.91
C LEU A 180 12.75 2.81 -16.71
N SER A 181 13.10 3.06 -17.98
CA SER A 181 13.81 2.09 -18.83
C SER A 181 15.19 1.68 -18.32
N SER A 182 15.89 2.55 -17.57
CA SER A 182 17.16 2.21 -16.91
C SER A 182 16.97 1.54 -15.55
N SER A 183 15.87 1.85 -14.86
CA SER A 183 15.48 1.22 -13.59
C SER A 183 14.94 -0.20 -13.77
N LEU A 184 14.38 -0.58 -14.91
CA LEU A 184 13.87 -1.95 -15.09
C LEU A 184 14.92 -3.05 -14.93
N LYS A 185 16.22 -2.75 -15.10
CA LYS A 185 17.31 -3.71 -14.83
C LYS A 185 17.41 -4.16 -13.38
N TRP A 186 17.00 -3.31 -12.41
CA TRP A 186 16.98 -3.71 -10.99
C TRP A 186 15.74 -4.55 -10.65
N LEU A 187 14.62 -4.31 -11.34
CA LEU A 187 13.39 -5.10 -11.20
C LEU A 187 13.54 -6.49 -11.83
N ASP A 188 14.22 -6.61 -12.97
CA ASP A 188 14.60 -7.90 -13.55
C ASP A 188 15.47 -8.73 -12.59
N TRP A 189 16.34 -8.08 -11.81
CA TRP A 189 17.13 -8.76 -10.78
C TRP A 189 16.27 -9.27 -9.61
N LEU A 190 15.27 -8.49 -9.17
CA LEU A 190 14.32 -8.93 -8.14
C LEU A 190 13.44 -10.09 -8.60
N ASP A 191 12.94 -10.03 -9.83
CA ASP A 191 12.15 -11.11 -10.43
C ASP A 191 12.98 -12.39 -10.57
N GLN A 192 14.26 -12.28 -10.97
CA GLN A 192 15.19 -13.41 -10.96
C GLN A 192 15.36 -14.01 -9.56
N ASN A 193 15.47 -13.20 -8.51
CA ASN A 193 15.60 -13.68 -7.13
C ASN A 193 14.33 -14.34 -6.59
N LEU A 194 13.16 -13.77 -6.89
CA LEU A 194 11.87 -14.35 -6.51
C LEU A 194 11.63 -15.70 -7.21
N GLN A 195 12.00 -15.82 -8.49
CA GLN A 195 11.96 -17.10 -9.21
C GLN A 195 12.96 -18.13 -8.66
N ILE A 196 14.14 -17.69 -8.20
CA ILE A 196 15.10 -18.56 -7.51
C ILE A 196 14.51 -19.08 -6.18
N PHE A 197 13.89 -18.21 -5.39
CA PHE A 197 13.20 -18.60 -4.15
C PHE A 197 12.07 -19.61 -4.41
N GLN A 198 11.25 -19.38 -5.43
CA GLN A 198 10.19 -20.31 -5.84
C GLN A 198 10.75 -21.66 -6.33
N ARG A 199 11.88 -21.68 -7.05
CA ARG A 199 12.56 -22.91 -7.47
C ARG A 199 13.18 -23.69 -6.32
N LEU A 200 13.67 -23.01 -5.28
CA LEU A 200 14.21 -23.64 -4.08
C LEU A 200 13.09 -24.28 -3.24
N LEU A 201 11.96 -23.59 -3.06
CA LEU A 201 10.78 -24.15 -2.39
C LEU A 201 10.21 -25.37 -3.14
N ARG A 202 10.29 -25.39 -4.47
CA ARG A 202 9.81 -26.49 -5.31
C ARG A 202 10.78 -27.69 -5.39
N LYS A 203 12.04 -27.53 -4.96
CA LYS A 203 13.04 -28.61 -4.85
C LYS A 203 13.17 -29.18 -3.43
N GLY A 204 12.45 -28.62 -2.45
CA GLY A 204 12.43 -29.05 -1.06
C GLY A 204 11.31 -30.03 -0.69
N ASN A 205 10.53 -30.50 -1.67
CA ASN A 205 9.53 -31.57 -1.54
C ASN A 205 9.96 -32.80 -2.35
#